data_AF-F4RUA1-F1
#
_entry.id   AF-F4RUA1-F1
#
_cell.length_a   1.000
_cell.length_b   1.000
_cell.length_c   1.000
_cell.angle_alpha   90.00
_cell.angle_beta   90.00
_cell.angle_gamma   90.00
#
_symmetry.space_group_name_H-M   'P 1'
#
loop_
_entity.id
_entity.type
_entity.pdbx_description
1 polymer ?
#
loop_
_entity_poly.entity_id
_entity_poly.type
_entity_poly.pdbx_seq_one_letter_code
_entity_poly.pdbx_strand_id
1 'polypeptide(L)'
;MKPCLIRGSNLSNTISKQLLNLRYEKQSNLCLIIKNCNRIHQLFIAFWVHIDIIMDFNQDLIDQLIELSKKHNFLIFEYHTFADIGEPVTTTLVKVGIPKGSTSQRRFESNEEEDQLVLCPGVGLNVMGDTLGQHYNPHHQVVLEHGSDMIIMGCGMYINVVEDNKVLKQTSRYKDAG
;
A
#
# COMPACT_ATOMS: atom_id res chain seq x y z
N MET A 1 18.86 5.18 1.27
CA MET A 1 18.00 4.28 2.09
C MET A 1 18.23 4.31 3.61
N LYS A 2 19.37 4.78 4.13
CA LYS A 2 19.54 5.10 5.58
C LYS A 2 18.51 6.08 6.20
N PRO A 3 17.89 7.01 5.45
CA PRO A 3 16.87 7.92 6.01
C PRO A 3 15.61 7.23 6.57
N CYS A 4 15.18 6.09 6.01
CA CYS A 4 13.98 5.38 6.49
C CYS A 4 14.14 4.82 7.91
N LEU A 5 15.33 4.32 8.27
CA LEU A 5 15.58 3.76 9.59
C LEU A 5 15.63 4.85 10.68
N ILE A 6 16.28 5.98 10.38
CA ILE A 6 16.35 7.14 11.27
C ILE A 6 14.94 7.69 11.51
N ARG A 7 14.13 7.73 10.46
CA ARG A 7 12.74 8.13 10.56
C ARG A 7 11.95 7.17 11.44
N GLY A 8 12.08 5.87 11.19
CA GLY A 8 11.41 4.82 11.97
C GLY A 8 11.76 4.85 13.47
N SER A 9 13.00 5.17 13.87
CA SER A 9 13.34 5.25 15.28
C SER A 9 12.59 6.36 16.04
N ASN A 10 12.19 7.42 15.34
CA ASN A 10 11.56 8.60 15.93
C ASN A 10 10.03 8.53 15.98
N LEU A 11 9.42 7.56 15.29
CA LEU A 11 7.96 7.38 15.30
C LEU A 11 7.48 6.85 16.65
N SER A 12 6.28 7.22 17.08
CA SER A 12 5.60 6.60 18.24
C SER A 12 4.92 5.28 17.84
N ASN A 13 4.33 5.25 16.63
CA ASN A 13 3.55 4.14 16.10
C ASN A 13 4.44 2.95 15.67
N THR A 14 4.27 1.80 16.35
CA THR A 14 5.06 0.58 16.13
C THR A 14 4.87 -0.04 14.74
N ILE A 15 3.66 0.01 14.17
CA ILE A 15 3.39 -0.48 12.82
C ILE A 15 4.12 0.36 11.78
N SER A 16 4.17 1.67 11.98
CA SER A 16 4.89 2.57 11.08
C SER A 16 6.40 2.29 11.11
N LYS A 17 6.96 1.95 12.29
CA LYS A 17 8.35 1.46 12.38
C LYS A 17 8.55 0.17 11.60
N GLN A 18 7.65 -0.79 11.79
CA GLN A 18 7.71 -2.08 11.09
C GLN A 18 7.68 -1.89 9.58
N LEU A 19 6.81 -1.03 9.06
CA LEU A 19 6.74 -0.71 7.64
C LEU A 19 8.03 -0.08 7.10
N LEU A 20 8.61 0.88 7.82
CA LEU A 20 9.89 1.49 7.42
C LEU A 20 11.06 0.50 7.49
N ASN A 21 11.05 -0.41 8.47
CA ASN A 21 12.03 -1.50 8.56
C ASN A 21 11.88 -2.47 7.39
N LEU A 22 10.67 -2.91 7.08
CA LEU A 22 10.40 -3.77 5.91
C LEU A 22 10.81 -3.09 4.61
N ARG A 23 10.54 -1.78 4.48
CA ARG A 23 10.99 -0.99 3.33
C ARG A 23 12.49 -1.01 3.19
N TYR A 24 13.21 -0.81 4.30
CA TYR A 24 14.66 -0.88 4.32
C TYR A 24 15.17 -2.28 4.01
N GLU A 25 14.68 -3.33 4.68
CA GLU A 25 15.15 -4.70 4.49
C GLU A 25 14.92 -5.21 3.06
N LYS A 26 13.75 -4.93 2.50
CA LYS A 26 13.36 -5.39 1.15
C LYS A 26 13.78 -4.44 0.03
N GLN A 27 14.29 -3.26 0.40
CA GLN A 27 14.57 -2.15 -0.51
C GLN A 27 13.34 -1.83 -1.38
N SER A 28 12.15 -1.84 -0.79
CA SER A 28 10.87 -1.75 -1.52
C SER A 28 9.86 -0.90 -0.77
N ASN A 29 9.12 -0.06 -1.49
CA ASN A 29 8.03 0.76 -0.97
C ASN A 29 6.65 0.30 -1.47
N LEU A 30 6.56 -0.92 -2.01
CA LEU A 30 5.38 -1.41 -2.72
C LEU A 30 4.35 -2.05 -1.79
N CYS A 31 3.13 -1.57 -1.90
CA CYS A 31 1.95 -2.12 -1.26
C CYS A 31 0.95 -2.61 -2.30
N LEU A 32 0.12 -3.60 -1.99
CA LEU A 32 -0.88 -4.13 -2.93
C LEU A 32 -2.27 -4.20 -2.29
N ILE A 33 -3.30 -3.76 -3.02
CA ILE A 33 -4.68 -4.10 -2.70
C ILE A 33 -5.02 -5.43 -3.37
N ILE A 34 -5.27 -6.45 -2.57
CA ILE A 34 -5.58 -7.81 -3.04
C ILE A 34 -7.07 -7.92 -3.36
N LYS A 35 -7.38 -8.45 -4.55
CA LYS A 35 -8.66 -9.12 -4.85
C LYS A 35 -8.53 -10.64 -5.00
N ASN A 36 -7.31 -11.15 -5.23
CA ASN A 36 -7.01 -12.57 -5.36
C ASN A 36 -5.56 -12.86 -4.90
N CYS A 37 -5.35 -13.91 -4.10
CA CYS A 37 -4.08 -14.23 -3.45
C CYS A 37 -3.06 -14.98 -4.32
N ASN A 38 -3.44 -15.44 -5.52
CA ASN A 38 -2.60 -16.32 -6.34
C ASN A 38 -1.32 -15.66 -6.87
N ARG A 39 -1.10 -14.36 -6.62
CA ARG A 39 -0.03 -13.56 -7.26
C ARG A 39 0.70 -12.64 -6.28
N ILE A 40 0.94 -13.12 -5.07
CA ILE A 40 1.69 -12.41 -4.03
C ILE A 40 3.19 -12.65 -4.23
N HIS A 41 3.98 -11.58 -4.24
CA HIS A 41 5.42 -11.63 -4.41
C HIS A 41 6.18 -11.02 -3.21
N GLN A 42 7.40 -11.47 -2.97
CA GLN A 42 8.23 -11.06 -1.83
C GLN A 42 8.56 -9.56 -1.79
N LEU A 43 8.47 -8.87 -2.93
CA LEU A 43 8.78 -7.45 -3.04
C LEU A 43 7.74 -6.55 -2.37
N PHE A 44 6.54 -7.03 -2.07
CA PHE A 44 5.56 -6.23 -1.35
C PHE A 44 5.88 -6.17 0.15
N ILE A 45 5.75 -4.99 0.74
CA ILE A 45 5.95 -4.78 2.19
C ILE A 45 4.64 -4.86 2.97
N ALA A 46 3.52 -4.60 2.31
CA ALA A 46 2.19 -4.72 2.92
C ALA A 46 1.09 -4.98 1.89
N PHE A 47 0.00 -5.61 2.35
CA PHE A 47 -1.18 -5.90 1.57
C PHE A 47 -2.44 -5.38 2.24
N TRP A 48 -3.31 -4.74 1.46
CA TRP A 48 -4.63 -4.29 1.88
C TRP A 48 -5.67 -5.25 1.33
N VAL A 49 -6.50 -5.77 2.21
CA VAL A 49 -7.57 -6.72 1.89
C VAL A 49 -8.90 -6.03 2.17
N HIS A 50 -9.75 -5.96 1.16
CA HIS A 50 -11.15 -5.61 1.34
C HIS A 50 -11.95 -6.89 1.50
N ILE A 51 -12.34 -7.23 2.73
CA ILE A 51 -13.07 -8.49 2.95
C ILE A 51 -14.44 -8.48 2.27
N ASP A 52 -15.11 -7.32 2.21
CA ASP A 52 -16.47 -7.19 1.67
C ASP A 52 -16.58 -7.42 0.15
N ILE A 53 -15.47 -7.26 -0.59
CA ILE A 53 -15.47 -7.45 -2.05
C ILE A 53 -15.02 -8.85 -2.46
N ILE A 54 -14.50 -9.64 -1.52
CA ILE A 54 -14.03 -11.00 -1.78
C ILE A 54 -15.23 -11.91 -1.55
N MET A 55 -15.93 -12.26 -2.63
CA MET A 55 -17.16 -13.07 -2.56
C MET A 55 -16.96 -14.43 -1.85
N ASP A 56 -15.76 -15.00 -1.96
CA ASP A 56 -15.41 -16.31 -1.39
C ASP A 56 -14.51 -16.17 -0.14
N PHE A 57 -14.66 -15.09 0.64
CA PHE A 57 -13.87 -14.87 1.86
C PHE A 57 -14.17 -15.96 2.90
N ASN A 58 -13.13 -16.72 3.27
CA ASN A 58 -13.23 -17.82 4.22
C ASN A 58 -11.95 -17.96 5.06
N GLN A 59 -11.95 -18.88 6.03
CA GLN A 59 -10.80 -19.12 6.89
C GLN A 59 -9.56 -19.59 6.12
N ASP A 60 -9.73 -20.41 5.08
CA ASP A 60 -8.62 -20.91 4.25
C ASP A 60 -7.85 -19.75 3.59
N LEU A 61 -8.55 -18.71 3.15
CA LEU A 61 -7.95 -17.51 2.59
C LEU A 61 -7.10 -16.76 3.62
N ILE A 62 -7.62 -16.63 4.85
CA ILE A 62 -6.89 -15.99 5.95
C ILE A 62 -5.62 -16.80 6.27
N ASP A 63 -5.74 -18.12 6.35
CA ASP A 63 -4.62 -19.00 6.67
C ASP A 63 -3.53 -18.93 5.60
N GLN A 64 -3.91 -18.92 4.32
CA GLN A 64 -2.98 -18.70 3.20
C GLN A 64 -2.30 -17.33 3.27
N LEU A 65 -3.04 -16.27 3.57
CA LEU A 65 -2.47 -14.92 3.71
C LEU A 65 -1.47 -14.84 4.88
N ILE A 66 -1.79 -15.46 6.02
CA ILE A 66 -0.90 -15.53 7.17
C ILE A 66 0.37 -16.33 6.83
N GLU A 67 0.23 -17.46 6.14
CA GLU A 67 1.38 -18.26 5.70
C GLU A 67 2.28 -17.44 4.77
N LEU A 68 1.70 -16.76 3.78
CA LEU A 68 2.44 -15.90 2.86
C LEU A 68 3.08 -14.71 3.57
N SER A 69 2.39 -14.10 4.54
CA SER A 69 2.92 -13.00 5.36
C SER A 69 4.17 -13.43 6.11
N LYS A 70 4.16 -14.62 6.73
CA LYS A 70 5.33 -15.19 7.40
C LYS A 70 6.44 -15.54 6.41
N LYS A 71 6.10 -16.20 5.31
CA LYS A 71 7.05 -16.67 4.29
C LYS A 71 7.78 -15.53 3.61
N HIS A 72 7.07 -14.45 3.31
CA HIS A 72 7.59 -13.32 2.54
C HIS A 72 7.83 -12.08 3.39
N ASN A 73 7.58 -12.12 4.70
CA ASN A 73 7.77 -11.02 5.66
C ASN A 73 7.04 -9.71 5.24
N PHE A 74 5.72 -9.70 5.29
CA PHE A 74 4.92 -8.50 4.99
C PHE A 74 3.77 -8.32 5.99
N LEU A 75 3.24 -7.10 6.09
CA LEU A 75 2.07 -6.81 6.91
C LEU A 75 0.77 -6.96 6.13
N ILE A 76 -0.30 -7.34 6.81
CA ILE A 76 -1.65 -7.41 6.25
C ILE A 76 -2.50 -6.34 6.94
N PHE A 77 -3.20 -5.55 6.14
CA PHE A 77 -4.15 -4.54 6.58
C PHE A 77 -5.52 -4.88 6.03
N GLU A 78 -6.53 -4.73 6.88
CA GLU A 78 -7.91 -4.73 6.44
C GLU A 78 -8.28 -3.32 5.95
N TYR A 79 -8.91 -3.22 4.78
CA TYR A 79 -9.38 -1.96 4.22
C TYR A 79 -10.89 -1.85 4.39
N HIS A 80 -11.28 -1.14 5.43
CA HIS A 80 -12.66 -0.71 5.66
C HIS A 80 -12.85 0.74 5.21
N THR A 81 -13.75 0.95 4.26
CA THR A 81 -14.17 2.32 3.91
C THR A 81 -15.29 2.72 4.86
N PHE A 82 -14.96 3.47 5.92
CA PHE A 82 -15.97 4.02 6.83
C PHE A 82 -16.79 5.11 6.11
N ALA A 83 -17.81 4.69 5.37
CA ALA A 83 -18.73 5.59 4.70
C ALA A 83 -19.68 6.28 5.69
N ASP A 84 -19.96 5.71 6.87
CA ASP A 84 -20.95 6.23 7.80
C ASP A 84 -20.40 6.52 9.21
N ILE A 85 -20.67 7.76 9.64
CA ILE A 85 -20.79 8.34 11.00
C ILE A 85 -20.15 7.58 12.18
N GLY A 86 -19.23 8.28 12.87
CA GLY A 86 -18.90 8.05 14.29
C GLY A 86 -17.58 7.32 14.51
N GLU A 87 -16.63 8.02 15.17
CA GLU A 87 -15.41 7.53 15.82
C GLU A 87 -14.65 6.38 15.12
N PRO A 88 -13.47 6.64 14.52
CA PRO A 88 -12.66 5.57 13.94
C PRO A 88 -12.29 4.54 15.02
N VAL A 89 -12.87 3.35 14.95
CA VAL A 89 -12.36 2.19 15.67
C VAL A 89 -10.93 2.00 15.19
N THR A 90 -10.00 2.01 16.14
CA THR A 90 -8.55 2.02 15.97
C THR A 90 -8.04 0.86 15.10
N THR A 91 -8.18 0.96 13.78
CA THR A 91 -7.32 0.27 12.82
C THR A 91 -6.03 1.08 12.79
N THR A 92 -5.01 0.57 13.46
CA THR A 92 -3.76 1.23 13.80
C THR A 92 -3.26 2.20 12.73
N LEU A 93 -3.24 3.48 13.11
CA LEU A 93 -3.01 4.66 12.28
C LEU A 93 -1.82 4.50 11.33
N VAL A 94 -2.14 4.25 10.06
CA VAL A 94 -1.32 4.62 8.92
C VAL A 94 -2.23 5.53 8.08
N LYS A 95 -2.07 6.84 8.18
CA LYS A 95 -2.89 7.80 7.43
C LYS A 95 -2.49 7.68 5.95
N VAL A 96 -3.35 7.10 5.13
CA VAL A 96 -3.16 7.07 3.67
C VAL A 96 -3.28 8.50 3.16
N GLY A 97 -2.13 9.16 2.98
CA GLY A 97 -2.04 10.50 2.41
C GLY A 97 -2.47 10.48 0.94
N ILE A 98 -3.73 10.82 0.68
CA ILE A 98 -4.21 11.07 -0.68
C ILE A 98 -3.59 12.40 -1.16
N PRO A 99 -2.95 12.45 -2.36
CA PRO A 99 -2.34 13.66 -2.90
C PRO A 99 -3.30 14.86 -2.89
N LYS A 100 -2.75 16.06 -2.66
CA LYS A 100 -3.50 17.33 -2.71
C LYS A 100 -4.25 17.43 -4.05
N GLY A 101 -5.58 17.57 -3.99
CA GLY A 101 -6.45 17.71 -5.17
C GLY A 101 -7.53 16.64 -5.34
N SER A 102 -7.57 15.60 -4.49
CA SER A 102 -8.60 14.55 -4.55
C SER A 102 -9.78 14.87 -3.64
N THR A 103 -11.01 14.71 -4.15
CA THR A 103 -12.28 15.25 -3.59
C THR A 103 -12.73 14.64 -2.24
N SER A 104 -12.03 13.65 -1.69
CA SER A 104 -12.42 12.96 -0.45
C SER A 104 -11.36 13.12 0.64
N GLN A 105 -11.18 14.35 1.13
CA GLN A 105 -10.38 14.62 2.33
C GLN A 105 -11.28 14.71 3.56
N ARG A 106 -11.40 13.63 4.36
CA ARG A 106 -11.66 13.83 5.80
C ARG A 106 -10.33 14.22 6.43
N ARG A 107 -10.15 15.51 6.72
CA ARG A 107 -9.03 16.01 7.54
C ARG A 107 -9.20 15.46 8.95
N PHE A 108 -8.45 14.42 9.29
CA PHE A 108 -8.10 14.20 10.69
C PHE A 108 -7.16 15.33 11.11
N GLU A 109 -7.55 16.08 12.15
CA GLU A 109 -6.68 17.03 12.84
C GLU A 109 -5.45 16.25 13.34
N SER A 110 -4.29 16.53 12.75
CA SER A 110 -3.02 15.93 13.15
C SER A 110 -2.23 16.94 13.95
N ASN A 111 -1.62 16.53 15.06
CA ASN A 111 -0.51 17.28 15.65
C ASN A 111 0.58 17.43 14.60
N GLU A 112 0.89 18.67 14.20
CA GLU A 112 1.92 18.97 13.19
C GLU A 112 3.33 18.52 13.61
N GLU A 113 3.51 18.17 14.89
CA GLU A 113 4.77 17.69 15.46
C GLU A 113 5.02 16.19 15.23
N GLU A 114 4.00 15.39 14.89
CA GLU A 114 4.18 13.96 14.67
C GLU A 114 4.54 13.67 13.21
N ASP A 115 5.64 12.95 13.02
CA ASP A 115 6.06 12.45 11.72
C ASP A 115 5.13 11.30 11.27
N GLN A 116 4.51 11.43 10.09
CA GLN A 116 3.45 10.51 9.61
C GLN A 116 3.81 9.88 8.27
N LEU A 117 3.57 8.56 8.14
CA LEU A 117 3.77 7.87 6.87
C LEU A 117 2.80 8.37 5.79
N VAL A 118 3.31 8.59 4.58
CA VAL A 118 2.53 9.00 3.42
C VAL A 118 2.39 7.84 2.44
N LEU A 119 1.17 7.34 2.26
CA LEU A 119 0.87 6.25 1.34
C LEU A 119 0.00 6.76 0.21
N CYS A 120 0.40 6.51 -1.03
CA CYS A 120 -0.33 7.01 -2.19
C CYS A 120 -0.89 5.87 -3.06
N PRO A 121 -2.23 5.74 -3.15
CA PRO A 121 -2.87 4.89 -4.14
C PRO A 121 -2.87 5.57 -5.52
N GLY A 122 -3.23 4.81 -6.56
CA GLY A 122 -3.43 5.35 -7.91
C GLY A 122 -2.12 5.82 -8.54
N VAL A 123 -1.11 4.96 -8.56
CA VAL A 123 0.22 5.28 -9.12
C VAL A 123 0.51 4.45 -10.37
N GLY A 124 0.88 5.12 -11.45
CA GLY A 124 1.15 4.55 -12.77
C GLY A 124 2.60 4.77 -13.21
N LEU A 125 3.22 3.75 -13.81
CA LEU A 125 4.46 3.94 -14.58
C LEU A 125 4.18 4.46 -15.99
N ASN A 126 3.22 3.84 -16.68
CA ASN A 126 2.98 4.06 -18.11
C ASN A 126 1.50 4.36 -18.42
N VAL A 127 0.61 4.26 -17.44
CA VAL A 127 -0.84 4.40 -17.61
C VAL A 127 -1.31 5.52 -16.69
N MET A 128 -2.08 6.46 -17.23
CA MET A 128 -2.55 7.66 -16.51
C MET A 128 -4.06 7.60 -16.19
N GLY A 129 -4.78 6.58 -16.67
CA GLY A 129 -6.15 6.32 -16.26
C GLY A 129 -6.71 4.99 -16.78
N ASP A 130 -7.91 4.62 -16.34
CA ASP A 130 -8.67 3.48 -16.87
C ASP A 130 -10.09 3.85 -17.30
N THR A 131 -10.81 2.88 -17.86
CA THR A 131 -12.18 3.05 -18.37
C THR A 131 -13.23 3.22 -17.28
N LEU A 132 -12.87 3.00 -16.01
CA LEU A 132 -13.75 3.18 -14.85
C LEU A 132 -13.52 4.54 -14.17
N GLY A 133 -12.74 5.42 -14.80
CA GLY A 133 -12.49 6.77 -14.31
C GLY A 133 -11.38 6.86 -13.26
N GLN A 134 -10.62 5.79 -13.02
CA GLN A 134 -9.42 5.89 -12.18
C GLN A 134 -8.41 6.80 -12.88
N HIS A 135 -7.85 7.74 -12.13
CA HIS A 135 -6.67 8.50 -12.55
C HIS A 135 -5.42 7.93 -11.86
N TYR A 136 -4.31 7.86 -12.60
CA TYR A 136 -3.03 7.41 -12.08
C TYR A 136 -2.01 8.54 -12.15
N ASN A 137 -1.38 8.84 -11.01
CA ASN A 137 -0.27 9.79 -10.93
C ASN A 137 1.04 9.11 -11.37
N PRO A 138 1.93 9.81 -12.08
CA PRO A 138 3.24 9.31 -12.42
C PRO A 138 4.06 8.93 -11.18
N HIS A 139 4.70 7.75 -11.24
CA HIS A 139 5.51 7.24 -10.13
C HIS A 139 6.57 8.21 -9.61
N HIS A 140 7.37 8.80 -10.52
CA HIS A 140 8.44 9.73 -10.16
C HIS A 140 7.91 10.93 -9.36
N GLN A 141 6.77 11.48 -9.79
CA GLN A 141 6.14 12.61 -9.15
C GLN A 141 5.68 12.26 -7.73
N VAL A 142 5.05 11.09 -7.56
CA VAL A 142 4.56 10.63 -6.26
C VAL A 142 5.71 10.36 -5.28
N VAL A 143 6.74 9.63 -5.70
CA VAL A 143 7.81 9.21 -4.78
C VAL A 143 8.87 10.30 -4.61
N LEU A 144 9.34 10.92 -5.68
CA LEU A 144 10.48 11.85 -5.65
C LEU A 144 10.06 13.30 -5.34
N GLU A 145 8.94 13.75 -5.89
CA GLU A 145 8.51 15.15 -5.74
C GLU A 145 7.56 15.33 -4.54
N HIS A 146 6.61 14.42 -4.36
CA HIS A 146 5.64 14.49 -3.26
C HIS A 146 6.11 13.76 -1.99
N GLY A 147 7.22 13.02 -2.06
CA GLY A 147 7.83 12.37 -0.89
C GLY A 147 7.00 11.23 -0.30
N SER A 148 6.22 10.51 -1.11
CA SER A 148 5.45 9.36 -0.63
C SER A 148 6.36 8.24 -0.11
N ASP A 149 6.00 7.69 1.04
CA ASP A 149 6.73 6.58 1.65
C ASP A 149 6.48 5.26 0.99
N MET A 150 5.22 5.04 0.61
CA MET A 150 4.78 3.82 -0.04
C MET A 150 3.75 4.11 -1.10
N ILE A 151 3.70 3.24 -2.08
CA ILE A 151 2.73 3.31 -3.15
C ILE A 151 1.79 2.10 -3.05
N ILE A 152 0.49 2.37 -3.11
CA ILE A 152 -0.54 1.34 -3.04
C ILE A 152 -0.97 1.00 -4.46
N MET A 153 -0.57 -0.18 -4.91
CA MET A 153 -0.88 -0.70 -6.22
C MET A 153 -2.26 -1.34 -6.21
N GLY A 154 -3.11 -0.97 -7.17
CA GLY A 154 -4.41 -1.58 -7.38
C GLY A 154 -4.35 -2.79 -8.31
N CYS A 155 -5.43 -3.55 -8.34
CA CYS A 155 -5.58 -4.72 -9.21
C CYS A 155 -5.50 -4.39 -10.71
N GLY A 156 -5.80 -3.16 -11.15
CA GLY A 156 -5.70 -2.75 -12.57
C GLY A 156 -4.29 -2.94 -13.16
N MET A 157 -3.25 -2.94 -12.34
CA MET A 157 -1.87 -3.23 -12.76
C MET A 157 -1.58 -4.72 -12.96
N TYR A 158 -2.41 -5.61 -12.40
CA TYR A 158 -2.18 -7.05 -12.34
C TYR A 158 -3.29 -7.89 -13.00
N ILE A 159 -4.48 -7.32 -13.22
CA ILE A 159 -5.67 -8.01 -13.77
C ILE A 159 -5.44 -8.52 -15.19
N ASN A 160 -4.80 -7.73 -16.06
CA ASN A 160 -4.56 -8.12 -17.46
C ASN A 160 -3.28 -8.95 -17.65
N VAL A 161 -2.62 -9.33 -16.56
CA VAL A 161 -1.37 -10.05 -16.61
C VAL A 161 -1.67 -11.54 -16.50
N VAL A 162 -1.73 -12.27 -17.61
CA VAL A 162 -2.10 -13.71 -17.59
C VAL A 162 -0.94 -14.60 -17.08
N GLU A 163 0.30 -14.12 -17.17
CA GLU A 163 1.51 -14.89 -16.84
C GLU A 163 2.21 -14.35 -15.59
N ASP A 164 2.55 -15.22 -14.64
CA ASP A 164 3.24 -14.83 -13.39
C ASP A 164 4.56 -14.09 -13.65
N ASN A 165 5.29 -14.48 -14.70
CA ASN A 165 6.53 -13.81 -15.10
C ASN A 165 6.35 -12.31 -15.44
N LYS A 166 5.18 -11.90 -15.91
CA LYS A 166 4.88 -10.50 -16.22
C LYS A 166 4.54 -9.71 -14.95
N VAL A 167 3.90 -10.34 -13.96
CA VAL A 167 3.63 -9.74 -12.63
C VAL A 167 4.97 -9.40 -11.97
N LEU A 168 5.89 -10.36 -11.93
CA LEU A 168 7.21 -10.20 -11.35
C LEU A 168 8.01 -9.07 -12.01
N LYS A 169 8.01 -9.04 -13.34
CA LYS A 169 8.64 -7.96 -14.11
C LYS A 169 8.04 -6.61 -13.77
N GLN A 170 6.72 -6.52 -13.71
CA GLN A 170 6.04 -5.26 -13.41
C GLN A 170 6.32 -4.79 -11.97
N THR A 171 6.21 -5.69 -10.98
CA THR A 171 6.55 -5.37 -9.58
C THR A 171 8.01 -4.92 -9.45
N SER A 172 8.94 -5.58 -10.16
CA SER A 172 10.35 -5.17 -10.15
C SER A 172 10.53 -3.76 -10.75
N ARG A 173 9.87 -3.45 -11.88
CA ARG A 173 9.91 -2.11 -12.47
C ARG A 173 9.41 -1.02 -11.52
N TYR A 174 8.35 -1.29 -10.76
CA TYR A 174 7.84 -0.34 -9.77
C TYR A 174 8.81 -0.15 -8.61
N LYS A 175 9.44 -1.22 -8.14
CA LYS A 175 10.48 -1.15 -7.11
C LYS A 175 11.68 -0.34 -7.60
N ASP A 176 12.17 -0.61 -8.81
CA ASP A 176 13.35 0.06 -9.37
C ASP A 176 13.11 1.54 -9.67
N ALA A 177 11.84 1.97 -9.77
CA ALA A 177 11.48 3.36 -10.02
C ALA A 177 11.41 4.22 -8.74
N GLY A 178 11.52 3.63 -7.53
CA GLY A 178 11.35 4.30 -6.23
C GLY A 178 12.52 4.15 -5.28
#